data_AF-A0A7X7N7K5-F1
#
_entry.id   AF-A0A7X7N7K5-F1
#
_cell.length_a   1.000
_cell.length_b   1.000
_cell.length_c   1.000
_cell.angle_alpha   90.00
_cell.angle_beta   90.00
_cell.angle_gamma   90.00
#
_symmetry.space_group_name_H-M   'P 1'
#
loop_
_entity.id
_entity.type
_entity.pdbx_description
1 polymer ?
#
loop_
_entity_poly.entity_id
_entity_poly.type
_entity_poly.pdbx_seq_one_letter_code
_entity_poly.pdbx_strand_id
1 'polypeptide(L)'
;MFSSAIDKIDRLPFIMALMIVAFLPLIYNGGETWWLPLAGICLTISYASWAMSAWWKGGRLSRLSFDPWALFFIIPLVAGAIQLIPGEAFTQAISPYVYNIWREAQNLNIGKVITRPTLAPDQTMRRCTLLITCIMLFGLLISKGKRAHHVRLILLAIVLAATGNALVAYVNAFATSNASITYGGEFKGTFLNRNHFAFLMMMGTLAATGLIAALSFQQAGKFKYAKSWSHLTIPLATCVFLLLTAQVLSLSRGAFLGTSVALLAFAAVWIVSNRKEPGTRHQKIIALASIIAVAFLIGLPFALERLSERYEQLLAGSLTMDGRWQVWRDTAKLIKQNWLSGVGLGAYGSAIQQVESGNITSHRIAHAHNDLLELIAEIGIPLSVLLFVTVAFLWTKGLRNALRNPSRTIRWGGVAAHMAILGVTIHECVEFNLLAWANTTTFAALLAAAVICGRKPSQDSKAPKSPSPQPAHPRLARAPSLAIAILLMVGALPFLTIKLHDGWIYTLLRRDMKKEKAPGRPIQFDNEKRLQLLEKIAPPKNHLHLWNSALVKAEAASYNPIFWK
;
A
#
# COMPACT_ATOMS: atom_id res chain seq x y z
N MET A 1 -27.15 30.46 5.01
CA MET A 1 -25.84 30.10 5.60
C MET A 1 -25.74 28.60 5.93
N PHE A 2 -26.73 28.04 6.61
CA PHE A 2 -26.73 26.65 7.09
C PHE A 2 -26.67 25.57 5.99
N SER A 3 -27.41 25.73 4.88
CA SER A 3 -27.39 24.81 3.74
C SER A 3 -26.02 24.73 3.04
N SER A 4 -25.35 25.88 2.88
CA SER A 4 -23.99 25.97 2.31
C SER A 4 -22.95 25.26 3.18
N ALA A 5 -23.08 25.33 4.51
CA ALA A 5 -22.21 24.59 5.42
C ALA A 5 -22.38 23.07 5.28
N ILE A 6 -23.63 22.59 5.19
CA ILE A 6 -23.92 21.16 5.04
C ILE A 6 -23.36 20.60 3.72
N ASP A 7 -23.44 21.35 2.62
CA ASP A 7 -22.89 20.94 1.34
C ASP A 7 -21.35 20.91 1.31
N LYS A 8 -20.69 21.77 2.10
CA LYS A 8 -19.24 21.68 2.32
C LYS A 8 -18.89 20.41 3.11
N ILE A 9 -19.63 20.09 4.18
CA ILE A 9 -19.43 18.87 4.98
C ILE A 9 -19.63 17.62 4.13
N ASP A 10 -20.56 17.60 3.18
CA ASP A 10 -20.80 16.43 2.31
C ASP A 10 -19.64 16.14 1.33
N ARG A 11 -18.86 17.17 0.98
CA ARG A 11 -17.67 17.06 0.12
C ARG A 11 -16.40 16.72 0.91
N LEU A 12 -16.36 17.06 2.20
CA LEU A 12 -15.21 16.87 3.08
C LEU A 12 -14.64 15.43 3.07
N PRO A 13 -15.46 14.35 3.15
CA PRO A 13 -14.94 12.98 3.16
C PRO A 13 -14.12 12.64 1.91
N PHE A 14 -14.56 13.11 0.73
CA PHE A 14 -13.84 12.86 -0.51
C PHE A 14 -12.52 13.63 -0.54
N ILE A 15 -12.51 14.88 -0.08
CA ILE A 15 -11.29 15.70 0.02
C ILE A 15 -10.31 15.05 1.01
N MET A 16 -10.78 14.62 2.19
CA MET A 16 -9.95 13.92 3.17
C MET A 16 -9.34 12.64 2.60
N ALA A 17 -10.11 11.85 1.84
CA ALA A 17 -9.58 10.66 1.14
C ALA A 17 -8.44 11.02 0.17
N LEU A 18 -8.57 12.10 -0.60
CA LEU A 18 -7.52 12.58 -1.49
C LEU A 18 -6.29 13.08 -0.72
N MET A 19 -6.49 13.79 0.38
CA MET A 19 -5.40 14.23 1.25
C MET A 19 -4.64 13.04 1.84
N ILE A 20 -5.35 11.99 2.23
CA ILE A 20 -4.73 10.75 2.71
C ILE A 20 -3.83 10.16 1.63
N VAL A 21 -4.34 10.01 0.40
CA VAL A 21 -3.57 9.47 -0.73
C VAL A 21 -2.36 10.35 -1.05
N ALA A 22 -2.50 11.67 -1.05
CA ALA A 22 -1.44 12.61 -1.44
C ALA A 22 -0.35 12.79 -0.37
N PHE A 23 -0.71 12.84 0.92
CA PHE A 23 0.20 13.28 1.98
C PHE A 23 0.70 12.18 2.90
N LEU A 24 -0.08 11.13 3.19
CA LEU A 24 0.40 10.09 4.10
C LEU A 24 1.65 9.37 3.58
N PRO A 25 1.83 9.15 2.25
CA PRO A 25 3.08 8.62 1.73
C PRO A 25 4.29 9.54 1.97
N LEU A 26 4.12 10.85 2.21
CA LEU A 26 5.23 11.79 2.47
C LEU A 26 5.73 11.75 3.92
N ILE A 27 4.95 11.17 4.82
CA ILE A 27 5.31 11.01 6.23
C ILE A 27 5.49 9.54 6.60
N TYR A 28 5.63 8.65 5.61
CA TYR A 28 5.67 7.20 5.82
C TYR A 28 6.86 6.76 6.68
N ASN A 29 8.03 7.36 6.46
CA ASN A 29 9.29 7.10 7.15
C ASN A 29 9.59 5.61 7.40
N GLY A 30 9.28 4.75 6.41
CA GLY A 30 9.51 3.31 6.51
C GLY A 30 8.42 2.47 7.16
N GLY A 31 7.24 3.02 7.43
CA GLY A 31 6.14 2.27 8.05
C GLY A 31 6.29 2.17 9.56
N GLU A 32 6.60 3.30 10.19
CA GLU A 32 6.55 3.42 11.64
C GLU A 32 5.16 3.05 12.18
N THR A 33 5.12 2.46 13.38
CA THR A 33 3.92 1.82 13.96
C THR A 33 2.74 2.77 14.16
N TRP A 34 2.98 4.08 14.19
CA TRP A 34 1.94 5.11 14.32
C TRP A 34 1.22 5.42 12.99
N TRP A 35 1.81 5.10 11.84
CA TRP A 35 1.28 5.51 10.53
C TRP A 35 -0.09 4.92 10.24
N LEU A 36 -0.27 3.62 10.49
CA LEU A 36 -1.52 2.92 10.21
C LEU A 36 -2.69 3.38 11.12
N PRO A 37 -2.51 3.52 12.44
CA PRO A 37 -3.50 4.15 13.30
C PRO A 37 -3.89 5.57 12.84
N LEU A 38 -2.93 6.39 12.41
CA LEU A 38 -3.23 7.73 11.89
C LEU A 38 -4.13 7.68 10.65
N ALA A 39 -3.82 6.81 9.69
CA ALA A 39 -4.66 6.60 8.51
C ALA A 39 -6.09 6.17 8.91
N GLY A 40 -6.19 5.25 9.87
CA GLY A 40 -7.47 4.80 10.43
C GLY A 40 -8.27 5.92 11.08
N ILE A 41 -7.63 6.80 11.86
CA ILE A 41 -8.26 7.97 12.49
C ILE A 41 -8.82 8.91 11.42
N CYS A 42 -8.02 9.28 10.41
CA CYS A 42 -8.45 10.18 9.35
C CYS A 42 -9.65 9.62 8.57
N LEU A 43 -9.65 8.31 8.27
CA LEU A 43 -10.78 7.66 7.61
C LEU A 43 -12.01 7.58 8.53
N THR A 44 -11.84 7.25 9.81
CA THR A 44 -12.95 7.20 10.78
C THR A 44 -13.65 8.56 10.89
N ILE A 45 -12.90 9.65 10.98
CA ILE A 45 -13.43 11.03 10.96
C ILE A 45 -14.13 11.33 9.63
N SER A 46 -13.58 10.87 8.50
CA SER A 46 -14.20 11.04 7.17
C SER A 46 -15.56 10.33 7.08
N TYR A 47 -15.67 9.12 7.62
CA TYR A 47 -16.94 8.38 7.67
C TYR A 47 -17.93 8.97 8.67
N ALA A 48 -17.47 9.42 9.83
CA ALA A 48 -18.32 10.09 10.81
C ALA A 48 -18.89 11.41 10.27
N SER A 49 -18.08 12.23 9.60
CA SER A 49 -18.54 13.47 8.95
C SER A 49 -19.52 13.19 7.80
N TRP A 50 -19.32 12.12 7.03
CA TRP A 50 -20.27 11.69 6.02
C TRP A 50 -21.62 11.27 6.63
N ALA A 51 -21.58 10.47 7.70
CA ALA A 51 -22.76 10.03 8.42
C ALA A 51 -23.53 11.20 9.05
N MET A 52 -22.82 12.17 9.63
CA MET A 52 -23.39 13.39 10.17
C MET A 52 -24.06 14.24 9.08
N SER A 53 -23.41 14.40 7.92
CA SER A 53 -24.00 15.12 6.77
C SER A 53 -25.28 14.44 6.28
N ALA A 54 -25.29 13.11 6.19
CA ALA A 54 -26.46 12.33 5.79
C ALA A 54 -27.62 12.50 6.78
N TRP A 55 -27.34 12.39 8.08
CA TRP A 55 -28.31 12.63 9.14
C TRP A 55 -28.93 14.03 9.05
N TRP A 56 -28.09 15.05 8.85
CA TRP A 56 -28.54 16.44 8.77
C TRP A 56 -29.42 16.71 7.54
N LYS A 57 -29.08 16.11 6.39
CA LYS A 57 -29.89 16.17 5.16
C LYS A 57 -31.19 15.37 5.26
N GLY A 58 -31.49 14.75 6.41
CA GLY A 58 -32.66 13.91 6.61
C GLY A 58 -32.62 12.59 5.84
N GLY A 59 -31.46 12.23 5.29
CA GLY A 59 -31.25 11.03 4.49
C GLY A 59 -30.60 9.91 5.30
N ARG A 60 -30.65 8.70 4.73
CA ARG A 60 -29.76 7.61 5.16
C ARG A 60 -28.39 7.83 4.53
N LEU A 61 -27.34 7.32 5.18
CA LEU A 61 -26.04 7.20 4.52
C LEU A 61 -26.30 6.47 3.19
N SER A 62 -26.04 7.12 2.06
CA SER A 62 -26.27 6.49 0.76
C SER A 62 -25.56 5.14 0.78
N ARG A 63 -26.24 4.06 0.37
CA ARG A 63 -25.70 2.69 0.45
C ARG A 63 -24.25 2.71 0.00
N LEU A 64 -23.34 2.31 0.90
CA LEU A 64 -21.97 1.98 0.56
C LEU A 64 -22.03 1.10 -0.69
N SER A 65 -21.52 1.62 -1.81
CA SER A 65 -21.61 0.88 -3.07
C SER A 65 -20.63 -0.26 -2.96
N PHE A 66 -21.11 -1.47 -2.66
CA PHE A 66 -20.28 -2.66 -2.80
C PHE A 66 -19.88 -2.79 -4.26
N ASP A 67 -18.58 -2.95 -4.50
CA ASP A 67 -18.03 -3.21 -5.82
C ASP A 67 -17.18 -4.48 -5.73
N PRO A 68 -17.29 -5.43 -6.68
CA PRO A 68 -16.52 -6.66 -6.65
C PRO A 68 -15.00 -6.47 -6.52
N TRP A 69 -14.44 -5.33 -6.94
CA TRP A 69 -13.01 -5.03 -6.72
C TRP A 69 -12.61 -4.95 -5.24
N ALA A 70 -13.56 -4.74 -4.32
CA ALA A 70 -13.31 -4.85 -2.89
C ALA A 70 -12.86 -6.26 -2.47
N LEU A 71 -13.15 -7.30 -3.26
CA LEU A 71 -12.71 -8.66 -3.02
C LEU A 71 -11.18 -8.80 -2.96
N PHE A 72 -10.44 -7.89 -3.62
CA PHE A 72 -8.98 -7.82 -3.50
C PHE A 72 -8.53 -7.68 -2.04
N PHE A 73 -9.27 -6.92 -1.23
CA PHE A 73 -8.98 -6.72 0.18
C PHE A 73 -9.77 -7.66 1.10
N ILE A 74 -11.02 -7.99 0.72
CA ILE A 74 -11.92 -8.78 1.55
C ILE A 74 -11.44 -10.23 1.66
N ILE A 75 -10.98 -10.85 0.58
CA ILE A 75 -10.52 -12.26 0.62
C ILE A 75 -9.37 -12.45 1.63
N PRO A 76 -8.24 -11.72 1.55
CA PRO A 76 -7.17 -11.86 2.54
C PRO A 76 -7.61 -11.39 3.94
N LEU A 77 -8.53 -10.43 4.06
CA LEU A 77 -9.06 -10.01 5.36
C LEU A 77 -9.87 -11.13 6.03
N VAL A 78 -10.72 -11.83 5.27
CA VAL A 78 -11.48 -12.97 5.77
C VAL A 78 -10.54 -14.10 6.16
N ALA A 79 -9.49 -14.37 5.38
CA ALA A 79 -8.46 -15.34 5.74
C ALA A 79 -7.80 -14.99 7.08
N GLY A 80 -7.31 -13.76 7.23
CA GLY A 80 -6.68 -13.28 8.46
C GLY A 80 -7.64 -13.29 9.66
N ALA A 81 -8.91 -12.94 9.47
CA ALA A 81 -9.92 -12.99 10.52
C ALA A 81 -10.18 -14.42 11.00
N ILE A 82 -10.28 -15.39 10.08
CA ILE A 82 -10.40 -16.82 10.40
C ILE A 82 -9.15 -17.30 11.16
N GLN A 83 -7.96 -16.91 10.71
CA GLN A 83 -6.68 -17.29 11.33
C GLN A 83 -6.49 -16.71 12.74
N LEU A 84 -7.23 -15.67 13.12
CA LEU A 84 -7.20 -15.08 14.47
C LEU A 84 -8.12 -15.77 15.48
N ILE A 85 -9.03 -16.64 15.02
CA ILE A 85 -9.96 -17.35 15.90
C ILE A 85 -9.17 -18.31 16.80
N PRO A 86 -9.25 -18.15 18.14
CA PRO A 86 -8.56 -19.04 19.07
C PRO A 86 -9.27 -20.39 19.16
N GLY A 87 -8.50 -21.47 19.31
CA GLY A 87 -9.04 -22.80 19.61
C GLY A 87 -8.12 -23.93 19.17
N GLU A 88 -7.88 -24.88 20.06
CA GLU A 88 -6.97 -26.01 19.80
C GLU A 88 -7.50 -26.93 18.69
N ALA A 89 -8.72 -27.45 18.85
CA ALA A 89 -9.35 -28.32 17.86
C ALA A 89 -9.48 -27.63 16.49
N PHE A 90 -9.80 -26.34 16.50
CA PHE A 90 -9.91 -25.53 15.29
C PHE A 90 -8.55 -25.36 14.58
N THR A 91 -7.51 -25.02 15.36
CA THR A 91 -6.14 -24.87 14.84
C THR A 91 -5.61 -26.19 14.31
N GLN A 92 -5.82 -27.30 15.03
CA GLN A 92 -5.42 -28.63 14.60
C GLN A 92 -6.11 -29.07 13.30
N ALA A 93 -7.40 -28.76 13.14
CA ALA A 93 -8.16 -29.13 11.94
C ALA A 93 -7.74 -28.33 10.70
N ILE A 94 -7.46 -27.04 10.85
CA ILE A 94 -7.20 -26.14 9.71
C ILE A 94 -5.71 -26.04 9.39
N SER A 95 -4.85 -26.02 10.41
CA SER A 95 -3.41 -25.85 10.27
C SER A 95 -2.64 -26.76 11.26
N PRO A 96 -2.57 -28.07 10.97
CA PRO A 96 -1.89 -29.04 11.84
C PRO A 96 -0.43 -28.68 12.14
N TYR A 97 0.26 -28.11 11.15
CA TYR A 97 1.65 -27.67 11.28
C TYR A 97 1.79 -26.52 12.30
N VAL A 98 0.97 -25.48 12.18
CA VAL A 98 0.95 -24.35 13.12
C VAL A 98 0.53 -24.80 14.52
N TYR A 99 -0.42 -25.74 14.61
CA TYR A 99 -0.82 -26.35 15.88
C TYR A 99 0.36 -27.00 16.60
N ASN A 100 1.18 -27.79 15.90
CA ASN A 100 2.33 -28.46 16.51
C ASN A 100 3.36 -27.46 17.07
N ILE A 101 3.61 -26.36 16.36
CA ILE A 101 4.51 -25.30 16.85
C ILE A 101 3.95 -24.66 18.14
N TRP A 102 2.64 -24.38 18.19
CA TRP A 102 2.04 -23.88 19.42
C TRP A 102 2.11 -24.87 20.57
N ARG A 103 1.95 -26.18 20.29
CA ARG A 103 2.07 -27.25 21.28
C ARG A 103 3.49 -27.36 21.84
N GLU A 104 4.50 -27.27 20.98
CA GLU A 104 5.90 -27.21 21.40
C GLU A 104 6.18 -25.98 22.28
N ALA A 105 5.67 -24.82 21.89
CA ALA A 105 5.79 -23.60 22.70
C ALA A 105 5.10 -23.74 24.07
N GLN A 106 3.98 -24.46 24.14
CA GLN A 106 3.27 -24.76 25.39
C GLN A 106 4.09 -25.70 26.28
N ASN A 107 4.76 -26.70 25.70
CA ASN A 107 5.63 -27.62 26.45
C ASN A 107 6.84 -26.91 27.09
N LEU A 108 7.31 -25.83 26.49
CA LEU A 108 8.39 -25.00 27.05
C LEU A 108 7.94 -24.15 28.27
N ASN A 109 6.65 -24.14 28.59
CA ASN A 109 6.05 -23.46 29.75
C ASN A 109 6.39 -21.96 29.88
N ILE A 110 6.64 -21.26 28.75
CA ILE A 110 7.02 -19.83 28.68
C ILE A 110 5.78 -18.90 28.79
N GLY A 111 4.73 -19.36 29.47
CA GLY A 111 3.48 -18.65 29.68
C GLY A 111 2.27 -19.25 28.96
N LYS A 112 1.10 -18.61 29.15
CA LYS A 112 -0.17 -19.08 28.59
C LYS A 112 -0.15 -18.97 27.06
N VAL A 113 -0.10 -20.11 26.38
CA VAL A 113 -0.21 -20.21 24.92
C VAL A 113 -1.69 -20.24 24.52
N ILE A 114 -2.08 -19.40 23.58
CA ILE A 114 -3.42 -19.43 22.97
C ILE A 114 -3.24 -19.84 21.51
N THR A 115 -3.63 -21.07 21.19
CA THR A 115 -3.53 -21.65 19.85
C THR A 115 -4.44 -20.92 18.86
N ARG A 116 -3.87 -20.61 17.69
CA ARG A 116 -4.56 -19.97 16.56
C ARG A 116 -3.99 -20.51 15.24
N PRO A 117 -4.75 -20.55 14.14
CA PRO A 117 -4.25 -20.90 12.81
C PRO A 117 -3.29 -19.86 12.18
N THR A 118 -2.52 -19.12 12.97
CA THR A 118 -1.45 -18.20 12.56
C THR A 118 -0.27 -18.32 13.53
N LEU A 119 0.95 -18.25 13.00
CA LEU A 119 2.19 -18.19 13.80
C LEU A 119 2.52 -16.79 14.34
N ALA A 120 1.89 -15.74 13.80
CA ALA A 120 2.15 -14.35 14.20
C ALA A 120 0.82 -13.57 14.37
N PRO A 121 0.05 -13.82 15.44
CA PRO A 121 -1.25 -13.18 15.64
C PRO A 121 -1.21 -11.65 15.63
N ASP A 122 -0.12 -11.05 16.12
CA ASP A 122 0.11 -9.60 16.11
C ASP A 122 0.27 -9.05 14.69
N GLN A 123 1.06 -9.73 13.84
CA GLN A 123 1.24 -9.35 12.44
C GLN A 123 -0.03 -9.58 11.63
N THR A 124 -0.74 -10.69 11.88
CA THR A 124 -2.06 -10.97 11.28
C THR A 124 -3.06 -9.87 11.60
N MET A 125 -3.10 -9.41 12.85
CA MET A 125 -3.97 -8.29 13.25
C MET A 125 -3.58 -6.99 12.55
N ARG A 126 -2.28 -6.68 12.43
CA ARG A 126 -1.79 -5.49 11.71
C ARG A 126 -2.17 -5.52 10.23
N ARG A 127 -2.00 -6.66 9.55
CA ARG A 127 -2.40 -6.84 8.15
C ARG A 127 -3.91 -6.72 7.96
N CYS A 128 -4.71 -7.29 8.86
CA CYS A 128 -6.17 -7.11 8.85
C CYS A 128 -6.55 -5.63 9.00
N THR A 129 -5.89 -4.90 9.90
CA THR A 129 -6.11 -3.46 10.12
C THR A 129 -5.77 -2.64 8.86
N LEU A 130 -4.68 -2.97 8.16
CA LEU A 130 -4.32 -2.37 6.88
C LEU A 130 -5.37 -2.65 5.80
N LEU A 131 -5.86 -3.88 5.69
CA LEU A 131 -6.89 -4.25 4.73
C LEU A 131 -8.21 -3.53 5.00
N ILE A 132 -8.62 -3.40 6.27
CA ILE A 132 -9.79 -2.60 6.67
C ILE A 132 -9.60 -1.13 6.26
N THR A 133 -8.42 -0.57 6.52
CA THR A 133 -8.07 0.81 6.12
C THR A 133 -8.17 0.99 4.60
N CYS A 134 -7.69 0.02 3.83
CA CYS A 134 -7.80 0.03 2.36
C CYS A 134 -9.26 -0.10 1.89
N ILE A 135 -10.08 -0.96 2.50
CA ILE A 135 -11.51 -1.10 2.19
C ILE A 135 -12.25 0.21 2.49
N MET A 136 -11.97 0.85 3.62
CA MET A 136 -12.56 2.12 3.99
C MET A 136 -12.19 3.22 2.98
N LEU A 137 -10.92 3.36 2.62
CA LEU A 137 -10.45 4.33 1.64
C LEU A 137 -11.07 4.06 0.25
N PHE A 138 -10.96 2.82 -0.23
CA PHE A 138 -11.53 2.39 -1.51
C PHE A 138 -13.04 2.66 -1.57
N GLY A 139 -13.78 2.19 -0.56
CA GLY A 139 -15.23 2.35 -0.43
C GLY A 139 -15.66 3.81 -0.46
N LEU A 140 -14.91 4.69 0.20
CA LEU A 140 -15.17 6.13 0.24
C LEU A 140 -14.95 6.76 -1.13
N LEU A 141 -13.84 6.45 -1.79
CA LEU A 141 -13.50 6.94 -3.12
C LEU A 141 -14.52 6.49 -4.18
N ILE A 142 -14.96 5.23 -4.17
CA ILE A 142 -15.93 4.74 -5.16
C ILE A 142 -17.37 5.21 -4.88
N SER A 143 -17.71 5.47 -3.62
CA SER A 143 -19.05 5.95 -3.23
C SER A 143 -19.25 7.41 -3.63
N LYS A 144 -18.22 8.23 -3.44
CA LYS A 144 -18.24 9.67 -3.76
C LYS A 144 -17.78 9.96 -5.20
N GLY A 145 -16.86 9.16 -5.73
CA GLY A 145 -16.32 9.28 -7.08
C GLY A 145 -17.26 8.72 -8.14
N LYS A 146 -17.94 9.60 -8.87
CA LYS A 146 -18.92 9.20 -9.92
C LYS A 146 -18.71 9.86 -11.29
N ARG A 147 -17.76 10.78 -11.40
CA ARG A 147 -17.59 11.64 -12.59
C ARG A 147 -16.12 11.73 -12.99
N ALA A 148 -15.87 12.12 -14.24
CA ALA A 148 -14.55 12.37 -14.79
C ALA A 148 -13.66 13.27 -13.90
N HIS A 149 -14.24 14.32 -13.30
CA HIS A 149 -13.55 15.18 -12.34
C HIS A 149 -12.96 14.42 -11.13
N HIS A 150 -13.69 13.44 -10.59
CA HIS A 150 -13.24 12.68 -9.42
C HIS A 150 -12.08 11.75 -9.79
N VAL A 151 -12.15 11.14 -10.98
CA VAL A 151 -11.04 10.36 -11.53
C VAL A 151 -9.79 11.22 -11.65
N ARG A 152 -9.91 12.45 -12.19
CA ARG A 152 -8.78 13.38 -12.29
C ARG A 152 -8.16 13.68 -10.93
N LEU A 153 -8.98 13.96 -9.93
CA LEU A 153 -8.50 14.28 -8.58
C LEU A 153 -7.82 13.07 -7.91
N ILE A 154 -8.35 11.86 -8.08
CA ILE A 154 -7.72 10.63 -7.55
C ILE A 154 -6.37 10.41 -8.21
N LEU A 155 -6.29 10.46 -9.54
CA LEU A 155 -5.03 10.32 -10.27
C LEU A 155 -4.04 11.43 -9.88
N LEU A 156 -4.52 12.67 -9.74
CA LEU A 156 -3.68 13.80 -9.31
C LEU A 156 -3.13 13.58 -7.89
N ALA A 157 -3.94 13.07 -6.96
CA ALA A 157 -3.46 12.75 -5.61
C ALA A 157 -2.34 11.70 -5.63
N ILE A 158 -2.46 10.67 -6.48
CA ILE A 158 -1.40 9.66 -6.68
C ILE A 158 -0.13 10.31 -7.27
N VAL A 159 -0.28 11.20 -8.27
CA VAL A 159 0.85 11.94 -8.85
C VAL A 159 1.53 12.81 -7.80
N LEU A 160 0.77 13.54 -6.98
CA LEU A 160 1.31 14.39 -5.91
C LEU A 160 2.06 13.58 -4.85
N ALA A 161 1.52 12.42 -4.45
CA ALA A 161 2.20 11.52 -3.52
C ALA A 161 3.56 11.04 -4.04
N ALA A 162 3.59 10.63 -5.31
CA ALA A 162 4.80 10.16 -5.96
C ALA A 162 5.80 11.31 -6.17
N THR A 163 5.36 12.45 -6.71
CA THR A 163 6.23 13.60 -6.98
C THR A 163 6.81 14.15 -5.69
N GLY A 164 6.01 14.28 -4.62
CA GLY A 164 6.52 14.74 -3.33
C GLY A 164 7.57 13.78 -2.76
N ASN A 165 7.38 12.45 -2.87
CA ASN A 165 8.39 11.48 -2.46
C ASN A 165 9.66 11.56 -3.32
N ALA A 166 9.52 11.78 -4.64
CA ALA A 166 10.65 11.99 -5.53
C ALA A 166 11.45 13.23 -5.13
N LEU A 167 10.76 14.35 -4.85
CA LEU A 167 11.39 15.59 -4.38
C LEU A 167 12.14 15.38 -3.06
N VAL A 168 11.57 14.65 -2.10
CA VAL A 168 12.28 14.28 -0.87
C VAL A 168 13.55 13.47 -1.19
N ALA A 169 13.47 12.52 -2.13
CA ALA A 169 14.65 11.73 -2.54
C ALA A 169 15.73 12.61 -3.17
N TYR A 170 15.35 13.54 -4.07
CA TYR A 170 16.28 14.51 -4.67
C TYR A 170 16.92 15.41 -3.61
N VAL A 171 16.12 16.01 -2.73
CA VAL A 171 16.63 16.87 -1.65
C VAL A 171 17.60 16.11 -0.76
N ASN A 172 17.25 14.89 -0.35
CA ASN A 172 18.13 14.06 0.47
C ASN A 172 19.46 13.79 -0.26
N ALA A 173 19.42 13.45 -1.54
CA ALA A 173 20.62 13.19 -2.34
C ALA A 173 21.53 14.43 -2.43
N PHE A 174 20.98 15.61 -2.74
CA PHE A 174 21.74 16.86 -2.85
C PHE A 174 22.19 17.43 -1.50
N ALA A 175 21.46 17.16 -0.41
CA ALA A 175 21.86 17.60 0.93
C ALA A 175 23.07 16.81 1.44
N THR A 176 23.15 15.51 1.13
CA THR A 176 24.31 14.67 1.49
C THR A 176 25.55 14.89 0.61
N SER A 177 25.42 15.51 -0.58
CA SER A 177 26.53 15.65 -1.52
C SER A 177 27.61 16.68 -1.15
N ASN A 178 27.44 17.44 -0.06
CA ASN A 178 28.51 18.32 0.46
C ASN A 178 29.65 17.56 1.16
N ALA A 179 29.52 16.25 1.38
CA ALA A 179 30.57 15.39 1.91
C ALA A 179 30.89 14.30 0.87
N SER A 180 31.55 14.69 -0.21
CA SER A 180 31.94 13.83 -1.35
C SER A 180 30.78 13.13 -2.07
N ILE A 181 30.86 13.01 -3.39
CA ILE A 181 30.01 12.12 -4.18
C ILE A 181 30.47 10.68 -3.90
N THR A 182 30.36 10.23 -2.64
CA THR A 182 30.49 8.82 -2.33
C THR A 182 29.16 8.18 -2.70
N TYR A 183 29.24 7.18 -3.58
CA TYR A 183 28.16 6.35 -4.16
C TYR A 183 27.25 5.60 -3.14
N GLY A 184 26.83 6.24 -2.03
CA GLY A 184 26.13 5.58 -0.91
C GLY A 184 24.69 6.01 -0.63
N GLY A 185 24.23 7.15 -1.17
CA GLY A 185 22.87 7.63 -0.92
C GLY A 185 21.82 6.93 -1.79
N GLU A 186 21.18 5.88 -1.29
CA GLU A 186 20.10 5.20 -2.03
C GLU A 186 18.90 6.13 -2.27
N PHE A 187 18.45 6.26 -3.54
CA PHE A 187 17.22 6.97 -3.88
C PHE A 187 15.98 6.19 -3.40
N LYS A 188 15.48 6.57 -2.22
CA LYS A 188 14.32 5.92 -1.59
C LYS A 188 13.28 6.87 -0.97
N GLY A 189 13.48 8.18 -1.06
CA GLY A 189 12.57 9.17 -0.50
C GLY A 189 12.30 8.90 0.99
N THR A 190 11.03 8.76 1.36
CA THR A 190 10.61 8.46 2.74
C THR A 190 10.48 6.95 3.03
N PHE A 191 10.75 6.10 2.04
CA PHE A 191 10.71 4.66 2.21
C PHE A 191 12.05 4.13 2.71
N LEU A 192 12.01 3.04 3.47
CA LEU A 192 13.25 2.33 3.87
C LEU A 192 13.82 1.48 2.74
N ASN A 193 12.96 1.01 1.84
CA ASN A 193 13.32 0.15 0.71
C ASN A 193 13.17 0.93 -0.61
N ARG A 194 14.24 0.98 -1.41
CA ARG A 194 14.26 1.61 -2.73
C ARG A 194 13.24 1.03 -3.71
N ASN A 195 12.93 -0.27 -3.60
CA ASN A 195 11.91 -0.92 -4.43
C ASN A 195 10.51 -0.41 -4.09
N HIS A 196 10.21 -0.24 -2.79
CA HIS A 196 8.93 0.32 -2.33
C HIS A 196 8.76 1.76 -2.85
N PHE A 197 9.84 2.54 -2.84
CA PHE A 197 9.86 3.89 -3.42
C PHE A 197 9.61 3.85 -4.94
N ALA A 198 10.35 3.02 -5.68
CA ALA A 198 10.22 2.88 -7.12
C ALA A 198 8.82 2.44 -7.55
N PHE A 199 8.17 1.60 -6.75
CA PHE A 199 6.78 1.18 -6.94
C PHE A 199 5.81 2.37 -6.90
N LEU A 200 6.00 3.32 -5.99
CA LEU A 200 5.21 4.55 -5.95
C LEU A 200 5.47 5.42 -7.19
N MET A 201 6.73 5.52 -7.65
CA MET A 201 7.09 6.27 -8.86
C MET A 201 6.38 5.71 -10.10
N MET A 202 6.29 4.38 -10.21
CA MET A 202 5.59 3.68 -11.29
C MET A 202 4.10 4.05 -11.30
N MET A 203 3.41 3.95 -10.16
CA MET A 203 1.99 4.32 -10.05
C MET A 203 1.76 5.80 -10.40
N GLY A 204 2.62 6.70 -9.90
CA GLY A 204 2.58 8.13 -10.21
C GLY A 204 2.78 8.43 -11.70
N THR A 205 3.76 7.77 -12.32
CA THR A 205 4.09 7.93 -13.75
C THR A 205 2.90 7.56 -14.63
N LEU A 206 2.25 6.44 -14.35
CA LEU A 206 1.09 6.00 -15.12
C LEU A 206 -0.12 6.90 -14.85
N ALA A 207 -0.35 7.31 -13.61
CA ALA A 207 -1.42 8.24 -13.28
C ALA A 207 -1.26 9.58 -14.01
N ALA A 208 -0.04 10.15 -14.05
CA ALA A 208 0.28 11.37 -14.78
C ALA A 208 0.10 11.18 -16.30
N THR A 209 0.57 10.05 -16.84
CA THR A 209 0.39 9.71 -18.26
C THR A 209 -1.09 9.64 -18.64
N GLY A 210 -1.93 9.03 -17.80
CA GLY A 210 -3.38 8.98 -17.98
C GLY A 210 -4.06 10.35 -17.92
N LEU A 211 -3.58 11.24 -17.05
CA LEU A 211 -4.04 12.63 -16.99
C LEU A 211 -3.66 13.43 -18.24
N ILE A 212 -2.40 13.35 -18.68
CA ILE A 212 -1.92 14.01 -19.91
C ILE A 212 -2.78 13.54 -21.10
N ALA A 213 -2.92 12.23 -21.24
CA ALA A 213 -3.77 11.58 -22.23
C ALA A 213 -5.23 12.07 -22.21
N ALA A 214 -5.80 12.26 -21.01
CA ALA A 214 -7.13 12.82 -20.85
C ALA A 214 -7.25 14.30 -21.25
N LEU A 215 -6.16 15.09 -21.14
CA LEU A 215 -6.11 16.52 -21.41
C LEU A 215 -5.78 16.84 -22.88
N SER A 216 -4.91 16.07 -23.53
CA SER A 216 -4.49 16.27 -24.93
C SER A 216 -5.63 16.25 -25.94
N PHE A 217 -6.81 15.75 -25.56
CA PHE A 217 -8.00 15.70 -26.40
C PHE A 217 -9.04 16.76 -26.08
N GLN A 218 -8.88 17.52 -24.99
CA GLN A 218 -9.82 18.60 -24.66
C GLN A 218 -9.54 19.89 -25.42
N GLN A 219 -8.32 20.07 -25.93
CA GLN A 219 -7.95 21.23 -26.77
C GLN A 219 -8.71 21.28 -28.10
N ALA A 220 -9.30 20.16 -28.56
CA ALA A 220 -10.01 20.07 -29.83
C ALA A 220 -11.53 20.38 -29.76
N GLY A 221 -12.08 20.83 -28.61
CA GLY A 221 -13.54 21.00 -28.42
C GLY A 221 -13.98 22.35 -27.84
N LYS A 222 -15.15 22.85 -28.29
CA LYS A 222 -15.80 24.14 -27.93
C LYS A 222 -16.35 24.26 -26.48
N PHE A 223 -15.77 23.60 -25.47
CA PHE A 223 -16.31 23.63 -24.09
C PHE A 223 -15.44 24.44 -23.12
N LYS A 224 -16.00 25.53 -22.56
CA LYS A 224 -15.34 26.49 -21.64
C LYS A 224 -14.68 25.87 -20.40
N TYR A 225 -15.20 24.76 -19.85
CA TYR A 225 -14.63 24.09 -18.67
C TYR A 225 -13.32 23.32 -18.94
N ALA A 226 -12.95 23.10 -20.22
CA ALA A 226 -11.68 22.45 -20.60
C ALA A 226 -10.44 23.34 -20.38
N LYS A 227 -10.62 24.66 -20.34
CA LYS A 227 -9.51 25.64 -20.35
C LYS A 227 -8.74 25.68 -19.02
N SER A 228 -9.35 25.25 -17.92
CA SER A 228 -8.73 25.30 -16.58
C SER A 228 -7.85 24.10 -16.22
N TRP A 229 -7.80 23.02 -17.01
CA TRP A 229 -6.88 21.90 -16.74
C TRP A 229 -5.82 21.73 -17.82
N SER A 230 -5.98 22.38 -18.98
CA SER A 230 -5.02 22.29 -20.07
C SER A 230 -3.63 22.83 -19.71
N HIS A 231 -3.55 23.81 -18.79
CA HIS A 231 -2.28 24.34 -18.28
C HIS A 231 -1.49 23.32 -17.42
N LEU A 232 -2.13 22.23 -16.97
CA LEU A 232 -1.46 21.18 -16.20
C LEU A 232 -0.68 20.20 -17.08
N THR A 233 -0.79 20.27 -18.40
CA THR A 233 -0.08 19.33 -19.31
C THR A 233 1.43 19.42 -19.13
N ILE A 234 1.99 20.64 -19.09
CA ILE A 234 3.44 20.86 -18.90
C ILE A 234 3.87 20.41 -17.49
N PRO A 235 3.24 20.88 -16.39
CA PRO A 235 3.55 20.37 -15.04
C PRO A 235 3.47 18.85 -14.90
N LEU A 236 2.48 18.21 -15.52
CA LEU A 236 2.35 16.75 -15.48
C LEU A 236 3.45 16.06 -16.28
N ALA A 237 3.85 16.59 -17.43
CA ALA A 237 4.98 16.06 -18.19
C ALA A 237 6.30 16.22 -17.42
N THR A 238 6.50 17.34 -16.73
CA THR A 238 7.61 17.54 -15.79
C THR A 238 7.57 16.51 -14.65
N CYS A 239 6.39 16.24 -14.07
CA CYS A 239 6.25 15.19 -13.07
C CYS A 239 6.64 13.83 -13.64
N VAL A 240 6.17 13.44 -14.82
CA VAL A 240 6.55 12.16 -15.46
C VAL A 240 8.07 12.06 -15.60
N PHE A 241 8.72 13.12 -16.09
CA PHE A 241 10.18 13.16 -16.20
C PHE A 241 10.87 12.98 -14.84
N LEU A 242 10.48 13.76 -13.83
CA LEU A 242 11.05 13.66 -12.48
C LEU A 242 10.85 12.28 -11.85
N LEU A 243 9.68 11.67 -12.04
CA LEU A 243 9.34 10.36 -11.51
C LEU A 243 10.15 9.24 -12.18
N LEU A 244 10.26 9.26 -13.51
CA LEU A 244 11.06 8.28 -14.26
C LEU A 244 12.54 8.38 -13.88
N THR A 245 13.09 9.59 -13.79
CA THR A 245 14.48 9.81 -13.35
C THR A 245 14.69 9.30 -11.92
N ALA A 246 13.79 9.62 -11.00
CA ALA A 246 13.91 9.16 -9.61
C ALA A 246 13.81 7.62 -9.50
N GLN A 247 12.93 7.01 -10.30
CA GLN A 247 12.78 5.57 -10.37
C GLN A 247 14.04 4.88 -10.91
N VAL A 248 14.65 5.45 -11.94
CA VAL A 248 15.94 5.00 -12.48
C VAL A 248 17.03 5.07 -11.40
N LEU A 249 17.14 6.21 -10.72
CA LEU A 249 18.14 6.43 -9.67
C LEU A 249 17.94 5.51 -8.45
N SER A 250 16.71 5.01 -8.23
CA SER A 250 16.43 3.99 -7.21
C SER A 250 17.05 2.63 -7.53
N LEU A 251 17.47 2.38 -8.78
CA LEU A 251 18.04 1.12 -9.27
C LEU A 251 17.11 -0.09 -9.11
N SER A 252 15.80 0.15 -9.02
CA SER A 252 14.79 -0.93 -8.93
C SER A 252 14.49 -1.52 -10.30
N ARG A 253 15.12 -2.65 -10.61
CA ARG A 253 14.95 -3.40 -11.87
C ARG A 253 13.50 -3.85 -12.09
N GLY A 254 12.83 -4.31 -11.03
CA GLY A 254 11.42 -4.70 -11.07
C GLY A 254 10.50 -3.54 -11.44
N ALA A 255 10.71 -2.37 -10.83
CA ALA A 255 9.94 -1.16 -11.17
C ALA A 255 10.18 -0.71 -12.62
N PHE A 256 11.44 -0.78 -13.08
CA PHE A 256 11.80 -0.42 -14.45
C PHE A 256 11.10 -1.32 -15.47
N LEU A 257 11.16 -2.64 -15.28
CA LEU A 257 10.46 -3.61 -16.12
C LEU A 257 8.94 -3.38 -16.09
N GLY A 258 8.35 -3.28 -14.89
CA GLY A 258 6.91 -3.07 -14.71
C GLY A 258 6.42 -1.78 -15.38
N THR A 259 7.13 -0.67 -15.19
CA THR A 259 6.81 0.63 -15.79
C THR A 259 6.92 0.59 -17.30
N SER A 260 7.99 -0.02 -17.83
CA SER A 260 8.26 -0.08 -19.26
C SER A 260 7.19 -0.89 -19.98
N VAL A 261 6.88 -2.10 -19.48
CA VAL A 261 5.81 -2.94 -20.05
C VAL A 261 4.46 -2.23 -19.97
N ALA A 262 4.16 -1.56 -18.85
CA ALA A 262 2.90 -0.86 -18.69
C ALA A 262 2.76 0.38 -19.60
N LEU A 263 3.83 1.16 -19.79
CA LEU A 263 3.85 2.30 -20.71
C LEU A 263 3.76 1.85 -22.17
N LEU A 264 4.46 0.77 -22.55
CA LEU A 264 4.37 0.19 -23.89
C LEU A 264 2.95 -0.33 -24.17
N ALA A 265 2.34 -1.02 -23.20
CA ALA A 265 0.96 -1.48 -23.32
C ALA A 265 -0.03 -0.30 -23.42
N PHE A 266 0.17 0.75 -22.61
CA PHE A 266 -0.60 1.99 -22.71
C PHE A 266 -0.47 2.63 -24.11
N ALA A 267 0.76 2.74 -24.61
CA ALA A 267 1.06 3.30 -25.93
C ALA A 267 0.42 2.47 -27.05
N ALA A 268 0.54 1.13 -27.00
CA ALA A 268 -0.09 0.24 -27.97
C ALA A 268 -1.62 0.44 -28.00
N VAL A 269 -2.25 0.46 -26.82
CA VAL A 269 -3.69 0.73 -26.70
C VAL A 269 -4.05 2.11 -27.25
N TRP A 270 -3.24 3.13 -26.97
CA TRP A 270 -3.41 4.49 -27.47
C TRP A 270 -3.37 4.55 -29.00
N ILE A 271 -2.36 3.92 -29.60
CA ILE A 271 -2.14 3.87 -31.04
C ILE A 271 -3.28 3.15 -31.76
N VAL A 272 -3.67 1.96 -31.27
CA VAL A 272 -4.73 1.14 -31.87
C VAL A 272 -6.09 1.82 -31.75
N SER A 273 -6.38 2.40 -30.58
CA SER A 273 -7.65 3.06 -30.27
C SER A 273 -7.92 4.32 -31.09
N ASN A 274 -6.87 5.03 -31.49
CA ASN A 274 -6.96 6.35 -32.14
C ASN A 274 -6.48 6.33 -33.60
N ARG A 275 -6.40 5.14 -34.23
CA ARG A 275 -5.90 4.96 -35.61
C ARG A 275 -6.63 5.77 -36.69
N LYS A 276 -7.86 6.23 -36.41
CA LYS A 276 -8.71 6.98 -37.35
C LYS A 276 -8.68 8.51 -37.15
N GLU A 277 -7.95 9.06 -36.18
CA GLU A 277 -7.83 10.51 -36.00
C GLU A 277 -6.64 11.07 -36.81
N PRO A 278 -6.86 11.88 -37.86
CA PRO A 278 -5.78 12.44 -38.67
C PRO A 278 -5.01 13.54 -37.91
N GLY A 279 -3.68 13.60 -38.10
CA GLY A 279 -2.87 14.80 -37.86
C GLY A 279 -2.03 14.91 -36.57
N THR A 280 -2.25 14.13 -35.51
CA THR A 280 -1.45 14.26 -34.25
C THR A 280 -0.87 12.95 -33.70
N ARG A 281 -1.08 11.84 -34.41
CA ARG A 281 -0.70 10.48 -33.97
C ARG A 281 0.81 10.33 -33.88
N HIS A 282 1.55 10.72 -34.92
CA HIS A 282 3.01 10.62 -34.96
C HIS A 282 3.68 11.50 -33.89
N GLN A 283 3.28 12.76 -33.75
CA GLN A 283 3.87 13.68 -32.77
C GLN A 283 3.66 13.22 -31.31
N LYS A 284 2.52 12.63 -30.98
CA LYS A 284 2.22 12.12 -29.63
C LYS A 284 2.95 10.81 -29.32
N ILE A 285 3.09 9.92 -30.31
CA ILE A 285 3.89 8.70 -30.20
C ILE A 285 5.36 9.06 -30.04
N ILE A 286 5.86 10.00 -30.85
CA ILE A 286 7.23 10.52 -30.76
C ILE A 286 7.43 11.15 -29.39
N ALA A 287 6.54 12.03 -28.91
CA ALA A 287 6.71 12.65 -27.59
C ALA A 287 6.78 11.62 -26.44
N LEU A 288 5.90 10.61 -26.43
CA LEU A 288 5.93 9.55 -25.41
C LEU A 288 7.17 8.66 -25.57
N ALA A 289 7.53 8.30 -26.81
CA ALA A 289 8.72 7.52 -27.11
C ALA A 289 10.00 8.28 -26.76
N SER A 290 10.04 9.61 -26.94
CA SER A 290 11.15 10.48 -26.56
C SER A 290 11.28 10.57 -25.04
N ILE A 291 10.17 10.65 -24.30
CA ILE A 291 10.20 10.63 -22.83
C ILE A 291 10.73 9.30 -22.32
N ILE A 292 10.25 8.19 -22.89
CA ILE A 292 10.72 6.84 -22.55
C ILE A 292 12.19 6.68 -22.96
N ALA A 293 12.56 7.10 -24.17
CA ALA A 293 13.93 7.02 -24.67
C ALA A 293 14.89 7.87 -23.83
N VAL A 294 14.52 9.08 -23.42
CA VAL A 294 15.34 9.92 -22.54
C VAL A 294 15.47 9.29 -21.15
N ALA A 295 14.39 8.73 -20.60
CA ALA A 295 14.46 8.00 -19.33
C ALA A 295 15.38 6.77 -19.41
N PHE A 296 15.34 6.04 -20.52
CA PHE A 296 16.25 4.93 -20.79
C PHE A 296 17.68 5.42 -21.02
N LEU A 297 17.90 6.48 -21.79
CA LEU A 297 19.25 7.03 -22.06
C LEU A 297 19.93 7.55 -20.80
N ILE A 298 19.17 8.14 -19.87
CA ILE A 298 19.68 8.62 -18.59
C ILE A 298 19.89 7.45 -17.62
N GLY A 299 19.02 6.43 -17.64
CA GLY A 299 19.06 5.35 -16.65
C GLY A 299 19.84 4.10 -16.99
N LEU A 300 20.02 3.83 -18.28
CA LEU A 300 20.74 2.68 -18.76
C LEU A 300 22.23 2.72 -18.36
N PRO A 301 22.96 3.86 -18.41
CA PRO A 301 24.36 3.92 -17.99
C PRO A 301 24.56 3.54 -16.51
N PHE A 302 23.77 4.09 -15.60
CA PHE A 302 23.84 3.77 -14.16
C PHE A 302 23.42 2.33 -13.85
N ALA A 303 22.44 1.80 -14.60
CA ALA A 303 22.03 0.41 -14.47
C ALA A 303 23.10 -0.57 -15.00
N LEU A 304 23.82 -0.19 -16.07
CA LEU A 304 24.88 -0.98 -16.67
C LEU A 304 26.16 -0.98 -15.82
N GLU A 305 26.55 0.16 -15.25
CA GLU A 305 27.75 0.29 -14.40
C GLU A 305 27.67 -0.62 -13.15
N ARG A 306 26.50 -0.72 -12.53
CA ARG A 306 26.27 -1.68 -11.43
C ARG A 306 26.08 -3.12 -11.90
N LEU A 307 25.66 -3.34 -13.15
CA LEU A 307 25.61 -4.67 -13.74
C LEU A 307 27.04 -5.20 -13.96
N SER A 308 27.98 -4.34 -14.40
CA SER A 308 29.40 -4.68 -14.49
C SER A 308 30.00 -5.02 -13.13
N GLU A 309 29.76 -4.21 -12.08
CA GLU A 309 30.23 -4.52 -10.71
C GLU A 309 29.73 -5.90 -10.23
N ARG A 310 28.47 -6.23 -10.54
CA ARG A 310 27.89 -7.54 -10.20
C ARG A 310 28.47 -8.67 -11.05
N TYR A 311 28.76 -8.40 -12.32
CA TYR A 311 29.39 -9.37 -13.22
C TYR A 311 30.81 -9.70 -12.77
N GLU A 312 31.56 -8.70 -12.28
CA GLU A 312 32.86 -8.87 -11.65
C GLU A 312 32.78 -9.73 -10.38
N GLN A 313 31.75 -9.52 -9.53
CA GLN A 313 31.51 -10.36 -8.34
C GLN A 313 31.18 -11.82 -8.68
N LEU A 314 30.44 -12.04 -9.78
CA LEU A 314 30.11 -13.37 -10.29
C LEU A 314 31.34 -14.08 -10.89
N LEU A 315 32.21 -13.35 -11.61
CA LEU A 315 33.47 -13.85 -12.15
C LEU A 315 34.50 -14.13 -11.04
N ALA A 316 34.47 -13.38 -9.95
CA ALA A 316 35.34 -13.55 -8.78
C ALA A 316 35.00 -14.79 -7.91
N GLY A 317 34.18 -15.72 -8.40
CA GLY A 317 33.86 -16.98 -7.69
C GLY A 317 33.00 -16.81 -6.44
N SER A 318 32.57 -15.59 -6.09
CA SER A 318 31.60 -15.35 -5.04
C SER A 318 30.19 -15.64 -5.56
N LEU A 319 29.88 -16.93 -5.74
CA LEU A 319 28.56 -17.43 -6.08
C LEU A 319 27.57 -17.21 -4.92
N THR A 320 27.28 -15.95 -4.60
CA THR A 320 26.00 -15.58 -4.01
C THR A 320 24.99 -15.55 -5.17
N MET A 321 24.54 -16.74 -5.57
CA MET A 321 23.27 -16.87 -6.29
C MET A 321 22.26 -15.97 -5.58
N ASP A 322 21.57 -15.10 -6.33
CA ASP A 322 20.56 -14.17 -5.80
C ASP A 322 19.68 -14.96 -4.83
N GLY A 323 19.83 -14.74 -3.51
CA GLY A 323 19.33 -15.65 -2.46
C GLY A 323 17.82 -15.90 -2.56
N ARG A 324 17.12 -15.06 -3.33
CA ARG A 324 15.73 -15.20 -3.76
C ARG A 324 15.37 -16.58 -4.29
N TRP A 325 16.22 -17.24 -5.10
CA TRP A 325 15.85 -18.57 -5.62
C TRP A 325 15.77 -19.61 -4.50
N GLN A 326 16.71 -19.56 -3.57
CA GLN A 326 16.71 -20.39 -2.37
C GLN A 326 15.52 -20.07 -1.47
N VAL A 327 15.24 -18.77 -1.26
CA VAL A 327 14.06 -18.30 -0.54
C VAL A 327 12.79 -18.85 -1.18
N TRP A 328 12.60 -18.75 -2.50
CA TRP A 328 11.41 -19.25 -3.20
C TRP A 328 11.27 -20.76 -3.11
N ARG A 329 12.38 -21.50 -3.16
CA ARG A 329 12.38 -22.95 -2.95
C ARG A 329 11.92 -23.31 -1.55
N ASP A 330 12.37 -22.57 -0.54
CA ASP A 330 11.97 -22.80 0.86
C ASP A 330 10.54 -22.32 1.11
N THR A 331 10.10 -21.22 0.47
CA THR A 331 8.69 -20.83 0.44
C THR A 331 7.82 -21.92 -0.19
N ALA A 332 8.27 -22.58 -1.26
CA ALA A 332 7.52 -23.67 -1.87
C ALA A 332 7.37 -24.88 -0.92
N LYS A 333 8.40 -25.20 -0.13
CA LYS A 333 8.30 -26.19 0.95
C LYS A 333 7.28 -25.77 2.00
N LEU A 334 7.31 -24.50 2.41
CA LEU A 334 6.37 -23.94 3.38
C LEU A 334 4.92 -24.05 2.89
N ILE A 335 4.68 -23.68 1.63
CA ILE A 335 3.38 -23.81 0.96
C ILE A 335 2.94 -25.28 0.93
N LYS A 336 3.83 -26.21 0.58
CA LYS A 336 3.49 -27.64 0.55
C LYS A 336 3.04 -28.16 1.91
N GLN A 337 3.68 -27.72 2.99
CA GLN A 337 3.33 -28.10 4.37
C GLN A 337 2.03 -27.43 4.86
N ASN A 338 1.66 -26.26 4.31
CA ASN A 338 0.55 -25.42 4.79
C ASN A 338 -0.41 -25.03 3.65
N TRP A 339 -0.65 -25.93 2.71
CA TRP A 339 -1.29 -25.60 1.43
C TRP A 339 -2.75 -25.11 1.56
N LEU A 340 -3.47 -25.55 2.61
CA LEU A 340 -4.89 -25.27 2.79
C LEU A 340 -5.12 -23.86 3.37
N SER A 341 -4.60 -23.60 4.57
CA SER A 341 -4.86 -22.35 5.31
C SER A 341 -3.71 -21.35 5.29
N GLY A 342 -2.55 -21.76 4.77
CA GLY A 342 -1.30 -21.04 4.98
C GLY A 342 -0.87 -21.05 6.45
N VAL A 343 0.15 -20.23 6.72
CA VAL A 343 0.81 -20.10 8.04
C VAL A 343 0.31 -18.92 8.88
N GLY A 344 -0.60 -18.11 8.31
CA GLY A 344 -1.06 -16.86 8.90
C GLY A 344 -0.72 -15.64 8.02
N LEU A 345 -1.70 -14.77 7.76
CA LEU A 345 -1.49 -13.48 7.10
C LEU A 345 -0.47 -12.65 7.90
N GLY A 346 0.57 -12.14 7.24
CA GLY A 346 1.69 -11.47 7.88
C GLY A 346 2.66 -12.36 8.67
N ALA A 347 2.46 -13.69 8.71
CA ALA A 347 3.27 -14.60 9.50
C ALA A 347 4.45 -15.22 8.73
N TYR A 348 4.64 -14.87 7.45
CA TYR A 348 5.68 -15.45 6.59
C TYR A 348 7.08 -15.42 7.22
N GLY A 349 7.54 -14.26 7.70
CA GLY A 349 8.88 -14.10 8.30
C GLY A 349 9.09 -14.89 9.61
N SER A 350 8.02 -15.32 10.26
CA SER A 350 8.09 -16.25 11.40
C SER A 350 8.12 -17.71 10.94
N ALA A 351 7.37 -18.03 9.89
CA ALA A 351 7.19 -19.38 9.41
C ALA A 351 8.36 -19.89 8.56
N ILE A 352 8.94 -19.03 7.71
CA ILE A 352 10.02 -19.41 6.79
C ILE A 352 11.27 -19.92 7.51
N GLN A 353 11.50 -19.45 8.75
CA GLN A 353 12.63 -19.82 9.59
C GLN A 353 12.71 -21.32 9.92
N GLN A 354 11.57 -22.02 9.84
CA GLN A 354 11.49 -23.45 10.13
C GLN A 354 11.92 -24.33 8.94
N VAL A 355 11.91 -23.76 7.74
CA VAL A 355 12.19 -24.49 6.49
C VAL A 355 13.35 -23.90 5.69
N GLU A 356 13.96 -22.83 6.22
CA GLU A 356 15.11 -22.15 5.65
C GLU A 356 16.27 -23.14 5.51
N SER A 357 16.70 -23.34 4.27
CA SER A 357 17.87 -24.14 3.94
C SER A 357 19.03 -23.21 3.66
N GLY A 358 20.25 -23.54 4.13
CA GLY A 358 21.50 -22.85 3.80
C GLY A 358 22.02 -21.85 4.84
N ASN A 359 23.32 -21.53 4.74
CA ASN A 359 24.02 -20.59 5.62
C ASN A 359 23.72 -19.13 5.23
N ILE A 360 22.47 -18.67 5.35
CA ILE A 360 22.18 -17.21 5.36
C ILE A 360 22.52 -16.71 6.77
N THR A 361 23.81 -16.71 7.10
CA THR A 361 24.31 -16.53 8.47
C THR A 361 24.27 -15.09 8.96
N SER A 362 24.04 -14.11 8.08
CA SER A 362 24.08 -12.69 8.46
C SER A 362 22.72 -12.06 8.74
N HIS A 363 21.62 -12.50 8.11
CA HIS A 363 20.31 -11.83 8.20
C HIS A 363 19.12 -12.79 8.11
N ARG A 364 18.14 -12.59 9.00
CA ARG A 364 16.86 -13.32 9.00
C ARG A 364 16.03 -13.02 7.76
N ILE A 365 15.51 -14.05 7.08
CA ILE A 365 14.54 -13.88 5.99
C ILE A 365 13.24 -13.33 6.56
N ALA A 366 12.87 -12.11 6.16
CA ALA A 366 11.61 -11.48 6.54
C ALA A 366 10.50 -11.61 5.47
N HIS A 367 10.87 -11.68 4.19
CA HIS A 367 9.95 -11.66 3.04
C HIS A 367 10.43 -12.57 1.90
N ALA A 368 9.51 -13.04 1.07
CA ALA A 368 9.78 -13.91 -0.07
C ALA A 368 10.40 -13.16 -1.26
N HIS A 369 10.34 -11.82 -1.27
CA HIS A 369 10.62 -11.01 -2.47
C HIS A 369 9.77 -11.45 -3.67
N ASN A 370 8.53 -11.84 -3.40
CA ASN A 370 7.49 -12.17 -4.37
C ASN A 370 6.17 -12.16 -3.59
N ASP A 371 5.45 -11.03 -3.63
CA ASP A 371 4.22 -10.85 -2.85
C ASP A 371 3.14 -11.86 -3.21
N LEU A 372 3.14 -12.38 -4.45
CA LEU A 372 2.20 -13.44 -4.86
C LEU A 372 2.53 -14.76 -4.15
N LEU A 373 3.81 -15.12 -4.08
CA LEU A 373 4.27 -16.34 -3.44
C LEU A 373 4.16 -16.25 -1.91
N GLU A 374 4.50 -15.10 -1.32
CA GLU A 374 4.31 -14.84 0.10
C GLU A 374 2.84 -14.96 0.49
N LEU A 375 1.94 -14.34 -0.28
CA LEU A 375 0.50 -14.43 -0.03
C LEU A 375 -0.01 -15.88 -0.07
N ILE A 376 0.43 -16.69 -1.05
CA ILE A 376 0.09 -18.13 -1.11
C ILE A 376 0.53 -18.85 0.15
N ALA A 377 1.74 -18.59 0.65
CA ALA A 377 2.24 -19.18 1.89
C ALA A 377 1.43 -18.74 3.11
N GLU A 378 0.95 -17.51 3.13
CA GLU A 378 0.26 -16.91 4.26
C GLU A 378 -1.22 -17.28 4.38
N ILE A 379 -1.97 -17.31 3.29
CA ILE A 379 -3.43 -17.57 3.30
C ILE A 379 -3.84 -18.89 2.63
N GLY A 380 -2.87 -19.66 2.11
CA GLY A 380 -3.11 -20.94 1.46
C GLY A 380 -3.50 -20.82 -0.02
N ILE A 381 -3.37 -21.95 -0.73
CA ILE A 381 -3.63 -22.06 -2.17
C ILE A 381 -5.08 -21.72 -2.53
N PRO A 382 -6.12 -22.26 -1.85
CA PRO A 382 -7.50 -22.05 -2.28
C PRO A 382 -7.92 -20.57 -2.31
N LEU A 383 -7.62 -19.82 -1.24
CA LEU A 383 -7.97 -18.40 -1.16
C LEU A 383 -7.12 -17.54 -2.09
N SER A 384 -5.86 -17.91 -2.30
CA SER A 384 -4.96 -17.21 -3.24
C SER A 384 -5.41 -17.40 -4.69
N VAL A 385 -5.78 -18.63 -5.08
CA VAL A 385 -6.33 -18.91 -6.42
C VAL A 385 -7.65 -18.16 -6.63
N LEU A 386 -8.55 -18.18 -5.65
CA LEU A 386 -9.81 -17.43 -5.70
C LEU A 386 -9.55 -15.93 -5.90
N LEU A 387 -8.59 -15.36 -5.17
CA LEU A 387 -8.19 -13.96 -5.31
C LEU A 387 -7.64 -13.67 -6.72
N PHE A 388 -6.66 -14.43 -7.19
CA PHE A 388 -6.01 -14.17 -8.47
C PHE A 388 -6.97 -14.31 -9.66
N VAL A 389 -7.82 -15.34 -9.67
CA VAL A 389 -8.86 -15.50 -10.69
C VAL A 389 -9.85 -14.35 -10.67
N THR A 390 -10.29 -13.94 -9.48
CA THR A 390 -11.22 -12.81 -9.32
C THR A 390 -10.61 -11.50 -9.83
N VAL A 391 -9.36 -11.22 -9.47
CA VAL A 391 -8.65 -10.00 -9.91
C VAL A 391 -8.45 -10.02 -11.43
N ALA A 392 -8.02 -11.14 -12.01
CA ALA A 392 -7.85 -11.26 -13.46
C ALA A 392 -9.17 -11.04 -14.21
N PHE A 393 -10.26 -11.63 -13.74
CA PHE A 393 -11.60 -11.43 -14.30
C PHE A 393 -12.05 -9.96 -14.20
N LEU A 394 -11.87 -9.33 -13.04
CA LEU A 394 -12.28 -7.94 -12.84
C LEU A 394 -11.42 -6.96 -13.65
N TRP A 395 -10.12 -7.22 -13.76
CA TRP A 395 -9.21 -6.43 -14.57
C TRP A 395 -9.57 -6.46 -16.06
N THR A 396 -9.83 -7.64 -16.63
CA THR A 396 -10.24 -7.76 -18.04
C THR A 396 -11.57 -7.05 -18.32
N LYS A 397 -12.57 -7.24 -17.44
CA LYS A 397 -13.87 -6.57 -17.54
C LYS A 397 -13.74 -5.05 -17.40
N GLY A 398 -12.97 -4.60 -16.41
CA GLY A 398 -12.72 -3.18 -16.15
C GLY A 398 -12.03 -2.48 -17.32
N LEU A 399 -10.98 -3.11 -17.86
CA LEU A 399 -10.23 -2.58 -19.00
C LEU A 399 -11.12 -2.48 -20.24
N ARG A 400 -11.90 -3.53 -20.54
CA ARG A 400 -12.86 -3.53 -21.64
C ARG A 400 -13.89 -2.40 -21.51
N ASN A 401 -14.39 -2.15 -20.30
CA ASN A 401 -15.35 -1.08 -20.06
C ASN A 401 -14.71 0.31 -20.18
N ALA A 402 -13.50 0.50 -19.65
CA ALA A 402 -12.76 1.75 -19.79
C ALA A 402 -12.50 2.08 -21.27
N LEU A 403 -12.06 1.09 -22.07
CA LEU A 403 -11.81 1.24 -23.50
C LEU A 403 -13.05 1.68 -24.31
N ARG A 404 -14.23 1.25 -23.87
CA ARG A 404 -15.52 1.56 -24.52
C ARG A 404 -16.18 2.82 -24.00
N ASN A 405 -15.58 3.50 -23.01
CA ASN A 405 -16.19 4.67 -22.40
C ASN A 405 -16.16 5.88 -23.37
N PRO A 406 -17.29 6.54 -23.64
CA PRO A 406 -17.33 7.70 -24.54
C PRO A 406 -16.62 8.92 -23.95
N SER A 407 -16.56 9.04 -22.61
CA SER A 407 -15.81 10.12 -21.98
C SER A 407 -14.31 9.84 -22.08
N ARG A 408 -13.59 10.64 -22.86
CA ARG A 408 -12.13 10.49 -23.06
C ARG A 408 -11.34 10.51 -21.75
N THR A 409 -11.73 11.35 -20.79
CA THR A 409 -11.08 11.38 -19.46
C THR A 409 -11.26 10.06 -18.72
N ILE A 410 -12.48 9.51 -18.75
CA ILE A 410 -12.76 8.24 -18.08
C ILE A 410 -12.06 7.09 -18.79
N ARG A 411 -12.07 7.09 -20.13
CA ARG A 411 -11.36 6.12 -20.95
C ARG A 411 -9.87 6.09 -20.66
N TRP A 412 -9.18 7.22 -20.80
CA TRP A 412 -7.72 7.27 -20.67
C TRP A 412 -7.23 7.22 -19.23
N GLY A 413 -7.97 7.80 -18.28
CA GLY A 413 -7.70 7.58 -16.86
C GLY A 413 -7.89 6.11 -16.46
N GLY A 414 -8.93 5.46 -16.99
CA GLY A 414 -9.17 4.03 -16.78
C GLY A 414 -8.11 3.15 -17.40
N VAL A 415 -7.74 3.38 -18.66
CA VAL A 415 -6.66 2.61 -19.33
C VAL A 415 -5.35 2.76 -18.55
N ALA A 416 -4.97 3.98 -18.16
CA ALA A 416 -3.78 4.21 -17.35
C ALA A 416 -3.82 3.45 -16.01
N ALA A 417 -4.95 3.48 -15.29
CA ALA A 417 -5.10 2.75 -14.05
C ALA A 417 -4.95 1.23 -14.24
N HIS A 418 -5.50 0.67 -15.32
CA HIS A 418 -5.35 -0.77 -15.61
C HIS A 418 -3.94 -1.15 -16.05
N MET A 419 -3.24 -0.29 -16.80
CA MET A 419 -1.83 -0.50 -17.12
C MET A 419 -0.95 -0.38 -15.87
N ALA A 420 -1.31 0.48 -14.92
CA ALA A 420 -0.60 0.58 -13.64
C ALA A 420 -0.78 -0.70 -12.83
N ILE A 421 -1.98 -1.28 -12.80
CA ILE A 421 -2.21 -2.61 -12.19
C ILE A 421 -1.38 -3.71 -12.87
N LEU A 422 -1.22 -3.66 -14.20
CA LEU A 422 -0.33 -4.58 -14.93
C LEU A 422 1.13 -4.42 -14.49
N GLY A 423 1.64 -3.17 -14.43
CA GLY A 423 2.99 -2.88 -13.96
C GLY A 423 3.23 -3.30 -12.50
N VAL A 424 2.26 -3.07 -11.63
CA VAL A 424 2.23 -3.56 -10.24
C VAL A 424 2.37 -5.08 -10.22
N THR A 425 1.54 -5.80 -10.97
CA THR A 425 1.56 -7.27 -11.01
C THR A 425 2.94 -7.80 -11.41
N ILE A 426 3.57 -7.19 -12.43
CA ILE A 426 4.92 -7.57 -12.88
C ILE A 426 5.97 -7.32 -11.80
N HIS A 427 5.89 -6.18 -11.11
CA HIS A 427 6.84 -5.83 -10.07
C HIS A 427 6.71 -6.76 -8.84
N GLU A 428 5.49 -7.11 -8.43
CA GLU A 428 5.22 -7.99 -7.29
C GLU A 428 5.62 -9.46 -7.52
N CYS A 429 5.84 -9.88 -8.77
CA CYS A 429 6.40 -11.21 -9.05
C CYS A 429 7.84 -11.38 -8.54
N VAL A 430 8.56 -10.29 -8.30
CA VAL A 430 9.99 -10.30 -7.94
C VAL A 430 10.32 -9.39 -6.75
N GLU A 431 9.33 -8.75 -6.15
CA GLU A 431 9.46 -7.88 -4.98
C GLU A 431 8.21 -7.96 -4.08
N PHE A 432 8.24 -7.20 -2.98
CA PHE A 432 7.23 -7.21 -1.91
C PHE A 432 6.72 -5.79 -1.59
N ASN A 433 6.29 -5.05 -2.61
CA ASN A 433 6.01 -3.63 -2.48
C ASN A 433 4.62 -3.33 -1.96
N LEU A 434 3.65 -4.24 -2.14
CA LEU A 434 2.31 -4.09 -1.57
C LEU A 434 2.31 -4.30 -0.05
N LEU A 435 3.39 -4.83 0.53
CA LEU A 435 3.55 -4.91 1.98
C LEU A 435 3.83 -3.55 2.64
N ALA A 436 4.32 -2.57 1.89
CA ALA A 436 4.51 -1.20 2.38
C ALA A 436 3.15 -0.48 2.47
N TRP A 437 2.76 -0.04 3.66
CA TRP A 437 1.39 0.42 3.91
C TRP A 437 0.99 1.61 3.03
N ALA A 438 1.92 2.54 2.82
CA ALA A 438 1.71 3.68 1.91
C ALA A 438 1.46 3.25 0.46
N ASN A 439 2.14 2.19 -0.01
CA ASN A 439 1.92 1.63 -1.34
C ASN A 439 0.57 0.92 -1.41
N THR A 440 0.21 0.11 -0.42
CA THR A 440 -1.09 -0.59 -0.37
C THR A 440 -2.26 0.42 -0.41
N THR A 441 -2.18 1.51 0.35
CA THR A 441 -3.24 2.54 0.36
C THR A 441 -3.29 3.33 -0.95
N THR A 442 -2.14 3.63 -1.56
CA THR A 442 -2.09 4.28 -2.87
C THR A 442 -2.63 3.37 -3.97
N PHE A 443 -2.33 2.07 -3.89
CA PHE A 443 -2.90 1.06 -4.77
C PHE A 443 -4.41 0.94 -4.59
N ALA A 444 -4.95 1.03 -3.37
CA ALA A 444 -6.39 1.09 -3.14
C ALA A 444 -7.06 2.29 -3.85
N ALA A 445 -6.41 3.45 -3.89
CA ALA A 445 -6.88 4.60 -4.64
C ALA A 445 -6.81 4.38 -6.16
N LEU A 446 -5.76 3.71 -6.65
CA LEU A 446 -5.62 3.32 -8.05
C LEU A 446 -6.72 2.34 -8.47
N LEU A 447 -7.03 1.33 -7.64
CA LEU A 447 -8.15 0.40 -7.86
C LEU A 447 -9.49 1.14 -7.89
N ALA A 448 -9.68 2.13 -7.00
CA ALA A 448 -10.88 2.97 -7.02
C ALA A 448 -11.00 3.75 -8.35
N ALA A 449 -9.90 4.31 -8.87
CA ALA A 449 -9.89 4.96 -10.17
C ALA A 449 -10.24 3.99 -11.31
N ALA A 450 -9.68 2.78 -11.30
CA ALA A 450 -9.99 1.73 -12.28
C ALA A 450 -11.48 1.35 -12.27
N VAL A 451 -12.06 1.18 -11.08
CA VAL A 451 -13.49 0.88 -10.87
C VAL A 451 -14.38 2.00 -11.39
N ILE A 452 -14.12 3.25 -10.99
CA ILE A 452 -14.92 4.40 -11.40
C ILE A 452 -14.91 4.52 -12.93
N CYS A 453 -13.78 4.19 -13.57
CA CYS A 453 -13.68 4.22 -15.02
C CYS A 453 -14.32 3.04 -15.75
N GLY A 454 -14.40 1.88 -15.10
CA GLY A 454 -15.04 0.68 -15.59
C GLY A 454 -16.56 0.65 -15.42
N ARG A 455 -17.15 1.62 -14.69
CA ARG A 455 -18.61 1.74 -14.55
C ARG A 455 -19.24 2.14 -15.89
N LYS A 456 -20.34 1.47 -16.25
CA LYS A 456 -21.18 1.91 -17.38
C LYS A 456 -21.71 3.32 -17.07
N PRO A 457 -21.81 4.22 -18.06
CA PRO A 457 -22.48 5.50 -17.86
C PRO A 457 -23.88 5.24 -17.31
N SER A 458 -24.22 5.78 -16.14
CA SER A 458 -25.55 5.57 -15.56
C SER A 458 -26.60 6.14 -16.53
N GLN A 459 -27.58 5.33 -16.93
CA GLN A 459 -28.74 5.82 -17.68
C GLN A 459 -29.57 6.85 -16.88
N ASP A 460 -29.33 6.96 -15.55
CA ASP A 460 -29.90 7.97 -14.65
C ASP A 460 -29.60 9.43 -15.04
N SER A 461 -28.72 9.70 -16.02
CA SER A 461 -28.47 11.06 -16.51
C SER A 461 -29.47 11.55 -17.56
N LYS A 462 -30.41 10.70 -18.02
CA LYS A 462 -31.44 11.07 -19.01
C LYS A 462 -32.81 11.38 -18.40
N ALA A 463 -33.04 11.08 -17.12
CA ALA A 463 -34.24 11.53 -16.44
C ALA A 463 -34.04 13.00 -16.00
N PRO A 464 -34.95 13.93 -16.34
CA PRO A 464 -34.98 15.22 -15.68
C PRO A 464 -35.06 14.95 -14.18
N LYS A 465 -34.15 15.52 -13.39
CA LYS A 465 -34.36 15.60 -11.95
C LYS A 465 -35.52 16.56 -11.73
N SER A 466 -36.76 16.07 -11.80
CA SER A 466 -37.85 16.75 -11.12
C SER A 466 -37.42 16.92 -9.66
N PRO A 467 -37.58 18.10 -9.05
CA PRO A 467 -37.40 18.24 -7.61
C PRO A 467 -38.48 17.37 -6.95
N SER A 468 -38.14 16.11 -6.66
CA SER A 468 -38.97 15.28 -5.80
C SER A 468 -39.05 16.02 -4.47
N PRO A 469 -40.25 16.35 -3.96
CA PRO A 469 -40.40 16.91 -2.62
C PRO A 469 -39.61 16.00 -1.67
N GLN A 470 -38.62 16.55 -0.95
CA GLN A 470 -37.93 15.78 0.07
C GLN A 470 -39.00 15.34 1.08
N PRO A 471 -39.32 14.04 1.19
CA PRO A 471 -40.25 13.62 2.23
C PRO A 471 -39.59 13.99 3.54
N ALA A 472 -40.34 14.60 4.45
CA ALA A 472 -39.92 14.75 5.83
C ALA A 472 -39.77 13.33 6.42
N HIS A 473 -38.59 12.73 6.25
CA HIS A 473 -38.33 11.39 6.76
C HIS A 473 -38.42 11.46 8.29
N PRO A 474 -39.26 10.61 8.93
CA PRO A 474 -39.47 10.62 10.36
C PRO A 474 -38.14 10.45 11.11
N ARG A 475 -38.04 10.97 12.34
CA ARG A 475 -36.81 10.92 13.17
C ARG A 475 -36.18 9.50 13.22
N LEU A 476 -37.01 8.47 13.21
CA LEU A 476 -36.65 7.05 13.14
C LEU A 476 -35.84 6.65 11.89
N ALA A 477 -36.09 7.26 10.73
CA ALA A 477 -35.37 6.97 9.49
C ALA A 477 -33.93 7.53 9.46
N ARG A 478 -33.63 8.48 10.36
CA ARG A 478 -32.31 9.12 10.52
C ARG A 478 -31.46 8.47 11.63
N ALA A 479 -32.07 7.70 12.53
CA ALA A 479 -31.39 7.06 13.65
C ALA A 479 -30.15 6.21 13.25
N PRO A 480 -30.14 5.47 12.13
CA PRO A 480 -29.00 4.63 11.77
C PRO A 480 -27.73 5.43 11.42
N SER A 481 -27.85 6.56 10.72
CA SER A 481 -26.69 7.37 10.35
C SER A 481 -26.05 8.05 11.56
N LEU A 482 -26.87 8.53 12.51
CA LEU A 482 -26.37 9.07 13.76
C LEU A 482 -25.73 7.98 14.63
N ALA A 483 -26.34 6.80 14.74
CA ALA A 483 -25.78 5.68 15.48
C ALA A 483 -24.42 5.24 14.91
N ILE A 484 -24.27 5.16 13.58
CA ILE A 484 -22.98 4.87 12.93
C ILE A 484 -21.95 5.96 13.26
N ALA A 485 -22.32 7.24 13.19
CA ALA A 485 -21.40 8.33 13.53
C ALA A 485 -20.93 8.23 14.99
N ILE A 486 -21.85 7.95 15.93
CA ILE A 486 -21.53 7.76 17.35
C ILE A 486 -20.65 6.54 17.56
N LEU A 487 -20.95 5.39 16.96
CA LEU A 487 -20.14 4.17 17.07
C LEU A 487 -18.71 4.38 16.56
N LEU A 488 -18.54 5.10 15.46
CA LEU A 488 -17.22 5.44 14.93
C LEU A 488 -16.45 6.38 15.87
N MET A 489 -17.12 7.39 16.43
CA MET A 489 -16.49 8.41 17.28
C MET A 489 -16.22 7.93 18.72
N VAL A 490 -17.08 7.08 19.28
CA VAL A 490 -16.99 6.60 20.67
C VAL A 490 -16.32 5.23 20.76
N GLY A 491 -16.45 4.39 19.73
CA GLY A 491 -15.84 3.05 19.71
C GLY A 491 -14.48 3.01 19.01
N ALA A 492 -14.46 3.30 17.70
CA ALA A 492 -13.26 3.12 16.89
C ALA A 492 -12.19 4.19 17.15
N LEU A 493 -12.59 5.46 17.30
CA LEU A 493 -11.66 6.57 17.44
C LEU A 493 -10.78 6.46 18.71
N PRO A 494 -11.30 6.21 19.92
CA PRO A 494 -10.46 6.07 21.12
C PRO A 494 -9.50 4.87 21.05
N PHE A 495 -9.94 3.76 20.44
CA PHE A 495 -9.08 2.61 20.24
C PHE A 495 -7.89 2.93 19.32
N LEU A 496 -8.16 3.63 18.21
CA LEU A 496 -7.11 4.01 17.26
C LEU A 496 -6.17 5.09 17.83
N THR A 497 -6.65 6.00 18.68
CA THR A 497 -5.78 6.99 19.33
C THR A 497 -4.84 6.33 20.35
N ILE A 498 -5.30 5.32 21.09
CA ILE A 498 -4.41 4.51 21.94
C ILE A 498 -3.34 3.82 21.08
N LYS A 499 -3.73 3.18 19.97
CA LYS A 499 -2.78 2.55 19.05
C LYS A 499 -1.80 3.53 18.41
N LEU A 500 -2.24 4.75 18.12
CA LEU A 500 -1.36 5.82 17.64
C LEU A 500 -0.32 6.18 18.69
N HIS A 501 -0.75 6.34 19.94
CA HIS A 501 0.13 6.65 21.06
C HIS A 501 1.17 5.54 21.30
N ASP A 502 0.72 4.28 21.40
CA ASP A 502 1.59 3.11 21.53
C ASP A 502 2.61 3.04 20.38
N GLY A 503 2.11 3.23 19.15
CA GLY A 503 2.93 3.21 17.95
C GLY A 503 3.95 4.34 17.91
N TRP A 504 3.65 5.50 18.50
CA TRP A 504 4.57 6.63 18.59
C TRP A 504 5.66 6.37 19.63
N ILE A 505 5.29 5.88 20.82
CA ILE A 505 6.25 5.49 21.87
C ILE A 505 7.21 4.43 21.35
N TYR A 506 6.69 3.39 20.67
CA TYR A 506 7.53 2.35 20.08
C TYR A 506 8.56 2.93 19.10
N THR A 507 8.17 3.90 18.27
CA THR A 507 9.08 4.58 17.35
C THR A 507 10.17 5.35 18.09
N LEU A 508 9.82 6.09 19.16
CA LEU A 508 10.80 6.82 19.96
C LEU A 508 11.81 5.86 20.59
N LEU A 509 11.34 4.80 21.25
CA LEU A 509 12.18 3.75 21.82
C LEU A 509 13.12 3.12 20.78
N ARG A 510 12.58 2.82 19.59
CA ARG A 510 13.39 2.26 18.48
C ARG A 510 14.46 3.24 18.00
N ARG A 511 14.17 4.55 17.96
CA ARG A 511 15.13 5.58 17.58
C ARG A 511 16.23 5.73 18.63
N ASP A 512 15.86 5.72 19.90
CA ASP A 512 16.82 5.85 21.01
C ASP A 512 17.76 4.63 21.07
N MET A 513 17.21 3.41 20.94
CA MET A 513 18.04 2.20 20.84
C MET A 513 18.94 2.15 19.60
N LYS A 514 18.59 2.85 18.52
CA LYS A 514 19.47 3.00 17.34
C LYS A 514 20.58 4.01 17.57
N LYS A 515 20.34 5.06 18.36
CA LYS A 515 21.35 6.05 18.76
C LYS A 515 22.37 5.46 19.74
N GLU A 516 21.94 4.53 20.59
CA GLU A 516 22.79 3.84 21.58
C GLU A 516 23.70 2.73 21.00
N LYS A 517 23.80 2.60 19.66
CA LYS A 517 24.81 1.73 19.02
C LYS A 517 26.22 2.33 19.18
N ALA A 518 26.72 2.35 20.42
CA ALA A 518 28.12 2.52 20.79
C ALA A 518 28.87 1.18 20.61
N PRO A 519 30.15 1.18 20.24
CA PRO A 519 30.91 -0.06 20.02
C PRO A 519 31.01 -0.89 21.32
N GLY A 520 30.66 -2.19 21.22
CA GLY A 520 30.81 -3.17 22.31
C GLY A 520 29.53 -3.68 22.99
N ARG A 521 28.33 -3.29 22.54
CA ARG A 521 27.05 -3.80 23.07
C ARG A 521 26.30 -4.65 22.03
N PRO A 522 25.48 -5.64 22.46
CA PRO A 522 25.08 -6.73 21.59
C PRO A 522 24.22 -6.29 20.40
N ILE A 523 24.30 -7.10 19.35
CA ILE A 523 23.75 -6.90 18.00
C ILE A 523 22.25 -6.55 18.07
N GLN A 524 21.77 -5.83 17.05
CA GLN A 524 20.36 -5.39 16.86
C GLN A 524 19.29 -6.45 17.22
N PHE A 525 19.63 -7.73 17.11
CA PHE A 525 18.81 -8.88 17.47
C PHE A 525 18.52 -9.01 18.98
N ASP A 526 19.49 -8.69 19.84
CA ASP A 526 19.30 -8.69 21.30
C ASP A 526 18.37 -7.54 21.74
N ASN A 527 18.40 -6.43 21.01
CA ASN A 527 17.49 -5.31 21.24
C ASN A 527 16.04 -5.62 20.81
N GLU A 528 15.84 -6.38 19.73
CA GLU A 528 14.50 -6.86 19.34
C GLU A 528 13.96 -7.91 20.34
N LYS A 529 14.82 -8.79 20.84
CA LYS A 529 14.48 -9.75 21.90
C LYS A 529 14.14 -9.05 23.23
N ARG A 530 14.89 -7.99 23.58
CA ARG A 530 14.59 -7.10 24.72
C ARG A 530 13.28 -6.35 24.55
N LEU A 531 12.97 -5.84 23.36
CA LEU A 531 11.68 -5.21 23.04
C LEU A 531 10.50 -6.19 23.19
N GLN A 532 10.66 -7.44 22.72
CA GLN A 532 9.64 -8.49 22.90
C GLN A 532 9.46 -8.90 24.37
N LEU A 533 10.54 -8.92 25.15
CA LEU A 533 10.48 -9.12 26.60
C LEU A 533 9.79 -7.95 27.30
N LEU A 534 10.03 -6.70 26.87
CA LEU A 534 9.39 -5.50 27.41
C LEU A 534 7.87 -5.48 27.15
N GLU A 535 7.41 -5.88 25.97
CA GLU A 535 5.96 -6.05 25.68
C GLU A 535 5.29 -7.11 26.56
N LYS A 536 6.04 -8.13 27.01
CA LYS A 536 5.54 -9.17 27.94
C LYS A 536 5.51 -8.71 29.40
N ILE A 537 6.43 -7.84 29.82
CA ILE A 537 6.62 -7.47 31.23
C ILE A 537 5.82 -6.21 31.62
N ALA A 538 5.53 -5.32 30.67
CA ALA A 538 4.77 -4.10 30.91
C ALA A 538 3.49 -4.05 30.04
N PRO A 539 2.39 -4.73 30.43
CA PRO A 539 1.12 -4.53 29.75
C PRO A 539 0.65 -3.06 29.93
N PRO A 540 -0.18 -2.53 29.02
CA PRO A 540 -0.41 -1.09 28.83
C PRO A 540 -1.13 -0.33 29.96
N LYS A 541 -1.24 -0.92 31.15
CA LYS A 541 -2.12 -0.41 32.21
C LYS A 541 -1.46 0.43 33.29
N ASN A 542 -0.13 0.43 33.47
CA ASN A 542 0.46 1.19 34.58
C ASN A 542 1.55 2.17 34.14
N HIS A 543 1.33 3.40 34.60
CA HIS A 543 1.99 4.66 34.26
C HIS A 543 3.51 4.68 34.44
N LEU A 544 4.12 5.69 33.79
CA LEU A 544 5.52 6.16 33.73
C LEU A 544 6.43 5.96 34.96
N HIS A 545 5.93 5.63 36.16
CA HIS A 545 6.75 5.53 37.37
C HIS A 545 7.58 4.25 37.50
N LEU A 546 7.27 3.19 36.75
CA LEU A 546 8.04 1.93 36.79
C LEU A 546 9.32 1.96 35.93
N TRP A 547 9.47 2.94 35.03
CA TRP A 547 10.61 3.02 34.11
C TRP A 547 11.94 3.30 34.83
N ASN A 548 11.95 4.15 35.86
CA ASN A 548 13.18 4.44 36.63
C ASN A 548 13.62 3.27 37.52
N SER A 549 12.71 2.37 37.92
CA SER A 549 13.06 1.24 38.79
C SER A 549 13.43 -0.03 38.00
N ALA A 550 12.87 -0.22 36.80
CA ALA A 550 13.19 -1.36 35.94
C ALA A 550 14.55 -1.21 35.24
N LEU A 551 14.95 0.00 34.82
CA LEU A 551 16.29 0.26 34.29
C LEU A 551 17.37 0.04 35.35
N VAL A 552 17.17 0.54 36.57
CA VAL A 552 18.09 0.34 37.70
C VAL A 552 18.19 -1.14 38.12
N LYS A 553 17.09 -1.89 38.10
CA LYS A 553 17.11 -3.34 38.40
C LYS A 553 17.71 -4.19 37.27
N ALA A 554 17.52 -3.80 36.01
CA ALA A 554 18.13 -4.48 34.87
C ALA A 554 19.64 -4.21 34.77
N GLU A 555 20.10 -3.02 35.14
CA GLU A 555 21.52 -2.70 35.30
C GLU A 555 22.16 -3.54 36.42
N ALA A 556 21.51 -3.62 37.58
CA ALA A 556 22.00 -4.39 38.73
C ALA A 556 22.08 -5.92 38.48
N ALA A 557 21.20 -6.48 37.64
CA ALA A 557 21.23 -7.91 37.29
C ALA A 557 22.29 -8.27 36.24
N SER A 558 22.87 -7.27 35.55
CA SER A 558 23.84 -7.49 34.46
C SER A 558 25.31 -7.44 34.90
N TYR A 559 25.58 -7.15 36.18
CA TYR A 559 26.91 -7.22 36.79
C TYR A 559 27.04 -8.48 37.67
N ASN A 560 27.15 -9.65 37.05
CA ASN A 560 27.74 -10.81 37.71
C ASN A 560 28.64 -11.56 36.71
N PRO A 561 29.97 -11.34 36.72
CA PRO A 561 30.88 -11.77 35.66
C PRO A 561 31.39 -13.21 35.82
N ILE A 562 30.62 -14.10 36.43
CA ILE A 562 31.05 -15.47 36.70
C ILE A 562 29.95 -16.40 36.19
N PHE A 563 30.05 -16.84 34.93
CA PHE A 563 29.56 -18.13 34.37
C PHE A 563 29.51 -18.04 32.83
N TRP A 564 30.69 -17.92 32.21
CA TRP A 564 30.94 -18.34 30.82
C TRP A 564 32.39 -18.85 30.75
N LYS A 565 32.55 -20.14 31.05
CA LYS A 565 33.66 -20.98 30.58
C LYS A 565 33.07 -22.31 30.14
#